data_AF-A0A6C0EH57-F1
#
_entry.id   AF-A0A6C0EH57-F1
#
_cell.length_a   1.000
_cell.length_b   1.000
_cell.length_c   1.000
_cell.angle_alpha   90.00
_cell.angle_beta   90.00
_cell.angle_gamma   90.00
#
_symmetry.space_group_name_H-M   'P 1'
#
loop_
_entity.id
_entity.type
_entity.pdbx_description
1 polymer ?
#
loop_
_entity_poly.entity_id
_entity_poly.type
_entity_poly.pdbx_seq_one_letter_code
_entity_poly.pdbx_strand_id
1 'polypeptide(L)'
;MKDKFDMTIFYFLGCVIISSAIVIFFSRKASLYSYGTMSFTLFSLFFLVYSFIRNKPIPNVGFREILGIMEHGFPIFLLFLITSWLFFINIKFYDRIQSGNLSPDYTKYEYFSLGFLITEIIVLLQLIKYMSVIASKELTKDASVTEDKVGATKMRAGLYVLTLFNGIFVGILHTIIAYFTTDG
;
A
#
# COMPACT_ATOMS: atom_id res chain seq x y z
N MET A 1 -1.29 31.72 4.90
CA MET A 1 -1.63 31.35 3.51
C MET A 1 -2.38 30.04 3.55
N LYS A 2 -3.57 30.00 2.94
CA LYS A 2 -4.39 28.80 2.77
C LYS A 2 -3.77 27.97 1.64
N ASP A 3 -2.82 27.11 1.95
CA ASP A 3 -2.48 26.08 0.98
C ASP A 3 -3.59 25.04 1.05
N LYS A 4 -4.52 25.13 0.09
CA LYS A 4 -5.47 24.05 -0.20
C LYS A 4 -4.64 22.78 -0.34
N PHE A 5 -5.00 21.75 0.41
CA PHE A 5 -4.34 20.47 0.30
C PHE A 5 -4.40 19.95 -1.15
N ASP A 6 -3.23 19.80 -1.75
CA ASP A 6 -3.12 19.30 -3.11
C ASP A 6 -3.07 17.77 -3.11
N MET A 7 -4.21 17.17 -3.41
CA MET A 7 -4.35 15.72 -3.57
C MET A 7 -3.69 15.16 -4.83
N THR A 8 -3.26 16.02 -5.76
CA THR A 8 -2.78 15.62 -7.08
C THR A 8 -1.61 14.65 -6.97
N ILE A 9 -0.66 14.92 -6.06
CA ILE A 9 0.50 14.03 -5.87
C ILE A 9 0.09 12.66 -5.35
N PHE A 10 -0.88 12.58 -4.41
CA PHE A 10 -1.33 11.32 -3.85
C PHE A 10 -2.09 10.49 -4.90
N TYR A 11 -2.96 11.13 -5.69
CA TYR A 11 -3.64 10.45 -6.80
C TYR A 11 -2.66 9.98 -7.87
N PHE A 12 -1.67 10.81 -8.22
CA PHE A 12 -0.62 10.43 -9.17
C PHE A 12 0.14 9.19 -8.70
N LEU A 13 0.63 9.17 -7.45
CA LEU A 13 1.32 8.01 -6.88
C LEU A 13 0.40 6.79 -6.79
N GLY A 14 -0.88 6.99 -6.45
CA GLY A 14 -1.89 5.92 -6.49
C GLY A 14 -2.07 5.32 -7.88
N CYS A 15 -2.14 6.16 -8.92
CA CYS A 15 -2.19 5.71 -10.32
C CYS A 15 -0.94 4.93 -10.71
N VAL A 16 0.25 5.38 -10.31
CA VAL A 16 1.51 4.66 -10.56
C VAL A 16 1.46 3.24 -9.98
N ILE A 17 0.98 3.09 -8.75
CA ILE A 17 0.84 1.77 -8.11
C ILE A 17 -0.18 0.90 -8.86
N ILE A 18 -1.37 1.43 -9.16
CA ILE A 18 -2.43 0.70 -9.84
C ILE A 18 -2.00 0.29 -11.25
N SER A 19 -1.38 1.19 -12.03
CA SER A 19 -0.85 0.87 -13.35
C SER A 19 0.22 -0.22 -13.29
N SER A 20 1.12 -0.16 -12.30
CA SER A 20 2.13 -1.19 -12.08
C SER A 20 1.49 -2.55 -11.79
N ALA A 21 0.43 -2.60 -10.98
CA ALA A 21 -0.32 -3.83 -10.70
C ALA A 21 -1.03 -4.37 -11.95
N ILE A 22 -1.67 -3.50 -12.73
CA ILE A 22 -2.38 -3.86 -13.96
C ILE A 22 -1.44 -4.50 -14.98
N VAL A 23 -0.21 -3.98 -15.14
CA VAL A 23 0.77 -4.53 -16.07
C VAL A 23 1.08 -6.01 -15.81
N ILE A 24 1.02 -6.46 -14.54
CA ILE A 24 1.29 -7.86 -14.18
C ILE A 24 0.23 -8.81 -14.75
N PHE A 25 -1.02 -8.38 -14.88
CA PHE A 25 -2.08 -9.19 -15.49
C PHE A 25 -1.84 -9.47 -16.97
N PHE A 26 -1.14 -8.56 -17.67
CA PHE A 26 -0.81 -8.72 -19.09
C PHE A 26 0.53 -9.41 -19.31
N SER A 27 1.51 -9.11 -18.47
CA SER A 27 2.86 -9.65 -18.59
C SER A 27 3.45 -9.91 -17.22
N ARG A 28 3.48 -11.19 -16.83
CA ARG A 28 4.18 -11.62 -15.62
C ARG A 28 5.66 -11.29 -15.66
N LYS A 29 6.27 -11.13 -16.83
CA LYS A 29 7.69 -10.76 -16.94
C LYS A 29 8.00 -9.39 -16.33
N ALA A 30 7.00 -8.53 -16.25
CA ALA A 30 7.11 -7.22 -15.62
C ALA A 30 6.94 -7.26 -14.10
N SER A 31 6.58 -8.39 -13.49
CA SER A 31 6.28 -8.51 -12.06
C SER A 31 7.38 -7.97 -11.15
N LEU A 32 8.65 -8.26 -11.46
CA LEU A 32 9.79 -7.76 -10.70
C LEU A 32 9.80 -6.22 -10.65
N TYR A 33 9.71 -5.58 -11.83
CA TYR A 33 9.73 -4.12 -11.94
C TYR A 33 8.48 -3.48 -11.36
N SER A 34 7.32 -4.10 -11.57
CA SER A 34 6.05 -3.64 -11.04
C SER A 34 6.04 -3.67 -9.52
N TYR A 35 6.38 -4.79 -8.88
CA TYR A 35 6.43 -4.86 -7.41
C TYR A 35 7.51 -3.95 -6.83
N GLY A 36 8.68 -3.83 -7.46
CA GLY A 36 9.71 -2.88 -7.04
C GLY A 36 9.22 -1.43 -7.09
N THR A 37 8.53 -1.05 -8.18
CA THR A 37 7.93 0.28 -8.34
C THR A 37 6.86 0.54 -7.29
N MET A 38 5.97 -0.43 -7.05
CA MET A 38 4.93 -0.32 -6.03
C MET A 38 5.52 -0.15 -4.63
N SER A 39 6.52 -0.95 -4.25
CA SER A 39 7.18 -0.85 -2.95
C SER A 39 7.87 0.50 -2.76
N PHE A 40 8.63 0.95 -3.75
CA PHE A 40 9.29 2.25 -3.67
C PHE A 40 8.30 3.42 -3.59
N THR A 41 7.19 3.32 -4.34
CA THR A 41 6.13 4.33 -4.33
C THR A 41 5.41 4.38 -2.99
N LEU A 42 5.06 3.22 -2.41
CA LEU A 42 4.43 3.14 -1.08
C LEU A 42 5.37 3.62 0.03
N PHE A 43 6.65 3.29 -0.06
CA PHE A 43 7.67 3.80 0.85
C PHE A 43 7.74 5.33 0.80
N SER A 44 7.74 5.91 -0.41
CA SER A 44 7.71 7.36 -0.59
C SER A 44 6.41 7.99 -0.06
N LEU A 45 5.27 7.35 -0.32
CA LEU A 45 3.94 7.79 0.12
C LEU A 45 3.84 7.85 1.66
N PHE A 46 4.46 6.89 2.36
CA PHE A 46 4.50 6.86 3.82
C PHE A 46 5.10 8.14 4.41
N PHE A 47 6.23 8.61 3.87
CA PHE A 47 6.85 9.86 4.31
C PHE A 47 6.04 11.10 3.90
N LEU A 48 5.44 11.10 2.71
CA LEU A 48 4.60 12.23 2.25
C LEU A 48 3.37 12.42 3.13
N VAL A 49 2.67 11.34 3.47
CA VAL A 49 1.50 11.40 4.38
C VAL A 49 1.92 11.89 5.75
N TYR A 50 3.06 11.43 6.28
CA TYR A 50 3.57 11.93 7.55
C TYR A 50 3.92 13.41 7.51
N SER A 51 4.66 13.84 6.48
CA SER A 51 5.04 15.24 6.29
C SER A 51 3.80 16.14 6.19
N PHE A 52 2.72 15.64 5.59
CA PHE A 52 1.47 16.39 5.47
C PHE A 52 0.74 16.54 6.80
N ILE A 53 0.59 15.45 7.57
CA ILE A 53 -0.13 15.50 8.86
C ILE A 53 0.57 16.42 9.86
N ARG A 54 1.88 16.65 9.67
CA ARG A 54 2.70 17.43 10.58
C ARG A 54 2.70 18.92 10.22
N ASN A 55 2.02 19.72 11.04
CA ASN A 55 2.00 21.18 10.90
C ASN A 55 3.26 21.91 11.44
N LYS A 56 4.27 21.20 11.96
CA LYS A 56 5.50 21.81 12.52
C LYS A 56 6.76 21.00 12.16
N PRO A 57 7.90 21.66 11.85
CA PRO A 57 9.16 20.98 11.59
C PRO A 57 9.58 20.12 12.79
N ILE A 58 10.37 19.06 12.56
CA ILE A 58 10.87 18.16 13.61
C ILE A 58 12.05 18.85 14.30
N PRO A 59 11.90 19.33 15.55
CA PRO A 59 13.01 19.98 16.23
C PRO A 59 14.04 18.96 16.74
N ASN A 60 13.60 17.75 17.10
CA ASN A 60 14.41 16.60 17.46
C ASN A 60 13.66 15.30 17.13
N VAL A 61 14.35 14.29 16.59
CA VAL A 61 13.76 12.98 16.30
C VAL A 61 13.82 12.14 17.59
N GLY A 62 12.75 12.18 18.38
CA GLY A 62 12.59 11.34 19.56
C GLY A 62 11.74 10.09 19.29
N PHE A 63 11.72 9.17 20.25
CA PHE A 63 10.92 7.93 20.16
C PHE A 63 9.41 8.21 20.03
N ARG A 64 8.91 9.26 20.69
CA ARG A 64 7.51 9.67 20.63
C ARG A 64 7.11 10.17 19.25
N GLU A 65 8.00 10.91 18.59
CA GLU A 65 7.83 11.40 17.23
C GLU A 65 7.80 10.24 16.24
N ILE A 66 8.66 9.23 16.42
CA ILE A 66 8.68 7.98 15.64
C ILE A 66 7.35 7.23 15.78
N LEU A 67 6.85 7.07 17.00
CA LEU A 67 5.53 6.45 17.23
C LEU A 67 4.40 7.21 16.54
N GLY A 68 4.45 8.55 16.54
CA GLY A 68 3.48 9.38 15.82
C GLY A 68 3.52 9.21 14.30
N ILE A 69 4.70 8.93 13.72
CA ILE A 69 4.82 8.56 12.29
C ILE A 69 4.08 7.26 12.03
N MET A 70 4.32 6.28 12.90
CA MET A 70 3.72 4.97 12.77
C MET A 70 2.21 5.04 12.92
N GLU A 71 1.66 5.74 13.90
CA GLU A 71 0.20 5.77 14.14
C GLU A 71 -0.63 6.18 12.92
N HIS A 72 -0.15 7.16 12.15
CA HIS A 72 -0.87 7.65 10.97
C HIS A 72 -0.45 6.98 9.66
N GLY A 73 0.80 6.57 9.55
CA GLY A 73 1.34 5.91 8.36
C GLY A 73 1.22 4.38 8.39
N PHE A 74 0.78 3.76 9.49
CA PHE A 74 0.81 2.30 9.67
C PHE A 74 0.14 1.53 8.53
N PRO A 75 -1.08 1.91 8.05
CA PRO A 75 -1.69 1.19 6.94
C PRO A 75 -0.82 1.21 5.66
N ILE A 76 -0.17 2.33 5.37
CA ILE A 76 0.73 2.47 4.20
C ILE A 76 1.98 1.61 4.41
N PHE A 77 2.51 1.60 5.63
CA PHE A 77 3.67 0.79 5.97
C PHE A 77 3.39 -0.71 5.83
N LEU A 78 2.21 -1.19 6.24
CA LEU A 78 1.82 -2.59 6.05
C LEU A 78 1.74 -2.96 4.56
N LEU A 79 1.15 -2.10 3.72
CA LEU A 79 1.13 -2.31 2.26
C LEU A 79 2.54 -2.31 1.65
N PHE A 80 3.42 -1.44 2.16
CA PHE A 80 4.84 -1.46 1.79
C PHE A 80 5.48 -2.81 2.12
N LEU A 81 5.20 -3.39 3.30
CA LEU A 81 5.73 -4.72 3.66
C LEU A 81 5.18 -5.82 2.74
N ILE A 82 3.88 -5.81 2.41
CA ILE A 82 3.27 -6.77 1.49
C ILE A 82 3.91 -6.69 0.10
N THR A 83 4.00 -5.49 -0.48
CA THR A 83 4.62 -5.30 -1.80
C THR A 83 6.10 -5.65 -1.77
N SER A 84 6.82 -5.34 -0.68
CA SER A 84 8.24 -5.68 -0.53
C SER A 84 8.45 -7.18 -0.42
N TRP A 85 7.53 -7.89 0.23
CA TRP A 85 7.55 -9.35 0.28
C TRP A 85 7.32 -9.94 -1.11
N LEU A 86 6.33 -9.45 -1.86
CA LEU A 86 6.12 -9.83 -3.25
C LEU A 86 7.34 -9.53 -4.13
N PHE A 87 7.96 -8.37 -3.96
CA PHE A 87 9.20 -8.01 -4.65
C PHE A 87 10.33 -8.98 -4.32
N PHE A 88 10.51 -9.33 -3.04
CA PHE A 88 11.50 -10.31 -2.60
C PHE A 88 11.26 -11.71 -3.21
N ILE A 89 10.01 -12.18 -3.25
CA ILE A 89 9.65 -13.43 -3.93
C ILE A 89 10.07 -13.37 -5.40
N ASN A 90 9.82 -12.23 -6.07
CA ASN A 90 10.16 -12.04 -7.47
C ASN A 90 11.67 -11.98 -7.75
N ILE A 91 12.47 -11.49 -6.79
CA ILE A 91 13.93 -11.57 -6.87
C ILE A 91 14.40 -13.01 -6.66
N LYS A 92 13.95 -13.64 -5.57
CA LYS A 92 14.46 -14.95 -5.14
C LYS A 92 14.11 -16.07 -6.14
N PHE A 93 12.93 -15.99 -6.75
CA PHE A 93 12.42 -17.00 -7.67
C PHE A 93 12.32 -16.47 -9.10
N TYR A 94 13.16 -15.50 -9.46
CA TYR A 94 13.12 -14.80 -10.74
C TYR A 94 13.03 -15.74 -11.94
N ASP A 95 13.98 -16.67 -12.08
CA ASP A 95 14.04 -17.57 -13.23
C ASP A 95 12.78 -18.44 -13.37
N ARG A 96 12.20 -18.88 -12.25
CA ARG A 96 10.98 -19.69 -12.24
C ARG A 96 9.75 -18.89 -12.62
N ILE A 97 9.65 -17.65 -12.16
CA ILE A 97 8.53 -16.76 -12.50
C ILE A 97 8.61 -16.38 -13.98
N GLN A 98 9.82 -16.14 -14.49
CA GLN A 98 10.07 -15.72 -15.87
C GLN A 98 9.95 -16.85 -16.88
N SER A 99 10.26 -18.09 -16.49
CA SER A 99 10.10 -19.27 -17.35
C SER A 99 8.63 -19.62 -17.61
N GLY A 100 7.70 -19.09 -16.80
CA GLY A 100 6.26 -19.29 -16.95
C GLY A 100 5.77 -20.66 -16.50
N ASN A 101 6.67 -21.57 -16.07
CA ASN A 101 6.31 -22.89 -15.56
C ASN A 101 5.92 -22.81 -14.07
N LEU A 102 4.81 -22.14 -13.80
CA LEU A 102 4.24 -21.96 -12.47
C LEU A 102 2.95 -22.78 -12.35
N SER A 103 2.71 -23.33 -11.15
CA SER A 103 1.46 -24.02 -10.87
C SER A 103 0.24 -23.12 -11.14
N PRO A 104 -0.88 -23.65 -11.64
CA PRO A 104 -2.14 -22.92 -11.76
C PRO A 104 -2.56 -22.25 -10.44
N ASP A 105 -2.29 -22.90 -9.30
CA ASP A 105 -2.60 -22.34 -7.98
C ASP A 105 -1.77 -21.11 -7.66
N TYR A 106 -0.49 -21.09 -8.03
CA TYR A 106 0.35 -19.90 -7.89
C TYR A 106 -0.28 -18.72 -8.65
N THR A 107 -0.67 -18.95 -9.91
CA THR A 107 -1.29 -17.90 -10.74
C THR A 107 -2.60 -17.40 -10.13
N LYS A 108 -3.42 -18.31 -9.60
CA LYS A 108 -4.69 -17.96 -8.95
C LYS A 108 -4.50 -17.06 -7.74
N TYR A 109 -3.61 -17.43 -6.82
CA TYR A 109 -3.37 -16.62 -5.61
C TYR A 109 -2.63 -15.32 -5.93
N GLU A 110 -1.85 -15.26 -7.02
CA GLU A 110 -1.20 -14.04 -7.51
C GLU A 110 -2.27 -13.02 -7.93
N TYR A 111 -3.26 -13.46 -8.69
CA TYR A 111 -4.37 -12.59 -9.10
C TYR A 111 -5.27 -12.17 -7.94
N PHE A 112 -5.49 -13.04 -6.94
CA PHE A 112 -6.20 -12.63 -5.72
C PHE A 112 -5.41 -11.57 -4.95
N SER A 113 -4.11 -11.77 -4.75
CA SER A 113 -3.25 -10.79 -4.09
C SER A 113 -3.26 -9.45 -4.83
N LEU A 114 -3.11 -9.45 -6.16
CA LEU A 114 -3.16 -8.24 -6.99
C LEU A 114 -4.52 -7.51 -6.92
N GLY A 115 -5.63 -8.26 -6.98
CA GLY A 115 -6.97 -7.67 -6.87
C GLY A 115 -7.21 -7.02 -5.50
N PHE A 116 -6.73 -7.66 -4.43
CA PHE A 116 -6.72 -7.06 -3.09
C PHE A 116 -5.85 -5.81 -3.05
N LEU A 117 -4.65 -5.87 -3.61
CA LEU A 117 -3.71 -4.74 -3.66
C LEU A 117 -4.33 -3.52 -4.35
N ILE A 118 -4.98 -3.69 -5.50
CA ILE A 118 -5.68 -2.60 -6.19
C ILE A 118 -6.79 -2.02 -5.31
N THR A 119 -7.59 -2.88 -4.67
CA THR A 119 -8.66 -2.45 -3.77
C THR A 119 -8.12 -1.68 -2.56
N GLU A 120 -7.03 -2.16 -1.96
CA GLU A 120 -6.33 -1.51 -0.85
C GLU A 120 -5.83 -0.13 -1.24
N ILE A 121 -5.26 0.05 -2.44
CA ILE A 121 -4.82 1.37 -2.89
C ILE A 121 -6.01 2.33 -3.07
N ILE A 122 -7.14 1.86 -3.60
CA ILE A 122 -8.35 2.69 -3.72
C ILE A 122 -8.84 3.14 -2.33
N VAL A 123 -8.93 2.22 -1.37
CA VAL A 123 -9.33 2.54 0.01
C VAL A 123 -8.32 3.46 0.68
N LEU A 124 -7.02 3.27 0.43
CA LEU A 124 -5.96 4.15 0.95
C LEU A 124 -6.10 5.58 0.42
N LEU A 125 -6.37 5.76 -0.87
CA LEU A 125 -6.60 7.10 -1.44
C LEU A 125 -7.83 7.78 -0.81
N GLN A 126 -8.88 7.01 -0.53
CA GLN A 126 -10.05 7.53 0.21
C GLN A 126 -9.69 7.91 1.65
N LEU A 127 -8.89 7.09 2.34
CA LEU A 127 -8.40 7.41 3.68
C LEU A 127 -7.59 8.70 3.69
N ILE A 128 -6.65 8.88 2.74
CA ILE A 128 -5.84 10.11 2.63
C ILE A 128 -6.75 11.33 2.38
N LYS A 129 -7.78 11.18 1.53
CA LYS A 129 -8.79 12.22 1.31
C LYS A 129 -9.48 12.62 2.62
N TYR A 130 -9.96 11.65 3.40
CA TYR A 130 -10.58 11.91 4.71
C TYR A 130 -9.60 12.62 5.67
N MET A 131 -8.35 12.16 5.76
CA MET A 131 -7.34 12.78 6.63
C MET A 131 -7.11 14.25 6.29
N SER A 132 -7.12 14.60 5.01
CA SER A 132 -7.00 16.01 4.59
C SER A 132 -8.23 16.85 4.91
N VAL A 133 -9.43 16.31 4.69
CA VAL A 133 -10.67 17.02 5.02
C VAL A 133 -10.71 17.30 6.52
N ILE A 134 -10.37 16.31 7.35
CA ILE A 134 -10.25 16.46 8.80
C ILE A 134 -9.24 17.55 9.15
N ALA A 135 -8.02 17.49 8.61
CA ALA A 135 -6.97 18.48 8.88
C ALA A 135 -7.42 19.91 8.52
N SER A 136 -8.14 20.06 7.40
CA SER A 136 -8.67 21.36 6.96
C SER A 136 -9.77 21.89 7.87
N LYS A 137 -10.68 21.02 8.31
CA LYS A 137 -11.84 21.38 9.14
C LYS A 137 -11.51 21.60 10.62
N GLU A 138 -10.48 20.93 11.15
CA GLU A 138 -9.98 21.18 12.50
C GLU A 138 -9.42 22.59 12.65
N LEU A 139 -8.83 23.15 11.59
CA LEU A 139 -8.37 24.54 11.56
C LEU A 139 -9.53 25.54 11.61
N THR A 140 -10.70 25.18 11.05
CA THR A 140 -11.89 26.04 11.02
C THR A 140 -12.88 25.78 12.15
N LYS A 141 -12.58 24.84 13.07
CA LYS A 141 -13.45 24.41 14.19
C LYS A 141 -14.87 24.01 13.74
N ASP A 142 -14.97 23.31 12.62
CA ASP A 142 -16.25 22.84 12.07
C ASP A 142 -16.78 21.64 12.88
N ALA A 143 -18.08 21.64 13.23
CA ALA A 143 -18.72 20.58 14.01
C ALA A 143 -18.86 19.24 13.23
N SER A 144 -18.82 19.28 11.90
CA SER A 144 -18.92 18.10 11.02
C SER A 144 -17.65 17.21 11.01
N VAL A 145 -16.55 17.65 11.65
CA VAL A 145 -15.29 16.89 11.75
C VAL A 145 -15.49 15.49 12.34
N THR A 146 -16.46 15.33 13.25
CA THR A 146 -16.72 14.06 13.94
C THR A 146 -17.13 12.96 12.95
N GLU A 147 -17.97 13.28 11.96
CA GLU A 147 -18.42 12.32 10.95
C GLU A 147 -17.26 11.86 10.05
N ASP A 148 -16.41 12.81 9.63
CA ASP A 148 -15.23 12.50 8.82
C ASP A 148 -14.22 11.62 9.57
N LYS A 149 -14.04 11.85 10.88
CA LYS A 149 -13.19 11.00 11.75
C LYS A 149 -13.72 9.57 11.85
N VAL A 150 -15.03 9.40 11.92
CA VAL A 150 -15.66 8.07 11.89
C VAL A 150 -15.42 7.40 10.52
N GLY A 151 -15.56 8.15 9.42
CA GLY A 151 -15.24 7.68 8.07
C GLY A 151 -13.80 7.21 7.93
N ALA A 152 -12.84 8.03 8.37
CA ALA A 152 -11.41 7.69 8.36
C ALA A 152 -11.11 6.41 9.17
N THR A 153 -11.73 6.27 10.35
CA THR A 153 -11.57 5.08 11.19
C THR A 153 -12.07 3.81 10.49
N LYS A 154 -13.24 3.89 9.82
CA LYS A 154 -13.77 2.77 9.03
C LYS A 154 -12.85 2.39 7.88
N MET A 155 -12.29 3.37 7.16
CA MET A 155 -11.35 3.11 6.06
C MET A 155 -10.05 2.47 6.55
N ARG A 156 -9.50 2.92 7.71
CA ARG A 156 -8.34 2.28 8.34
C ARG A 156 -8.63 0.83 8.73
N ALA A 157 -9.76 0.57 9.37
CA ALA A 157 -10.15 -0.78 9.74
C ALA A 157 -10.31 -1.69 8.50
N GLY A 158 -10.93 -1.17 7.44
CA GLY A 158 -11.03 -1.87 6.15
C GLY A 158 -9.68 -2.23 5.57
N LEU A 159 -8.72 -1.29 5.57
CA LEU A 159 -7.34 -1.57 5.12
C LEU A 159 -6.69 -2.68 5.95
N TYR A 160 -6.79 -2.66 7.27
CA TYR A 160 -6.19 -3.71 8.10
C TYR A 160 -6.75 -5.10 7.78
N VAL A 161 -8.06 -5.20 7.56
CA VAL A 161 -8.69 -6.47 7.18
C VAL A 161 -8.22 -6.91 5.80
N LEU A 162 -8.23 -6.02 4.81
CA LEU A 162 -7.77 -6.33 3.46
C LEU A 162 -6.30 -6.78 3.46
N THR A 163 -5.45 -6.10 4.21
CA THR A 163 -4.01 -6.38 4.28
C THR A 163 -3.70 -7.66 5.02
N LEU A 164 -4.50 -8.03 6.02
CA LEU A 164 -4.42 -9.34 6.64
C LEU A 164 -4.70 -10.45 5.61
N PHE A 165 -5.79 -10.34 4.85
CA PHE A 165 -6.11 -11.33 3.80
C PHE A 165 -5.06 -11.35 2.70
N ASN A 166 -4.56 -10.19 2.28
CA ASN A 166 -3.52 -10.11 1.27
C ASN A 166 -2.22 -10.79 1.77
N GLY A 167 -1.85 -10.57 3.03
CA GLY A 167 -0.72 -11.28 3.67
C GLY A 167 -0.88 -12.80 3.66
N ILE A 168 -2.08 -13.32 3.89
CA ILE A 168 -2.37 -14.76 3.78
C ILE A 168 -2.12 -15.24 2.34
N PHE A 169 -2.62 -14.53 1.32
CA PHE A 169 -2.38 -14.91 -0.08
C PHE A 169 -0.91 -14.86 -0.47
N VAL A 170 -0.17 -13.83 -0.03
CA VAL A 170 1.28 -13.75 -0.24
C VAL A 170 2.02 -14.89 0.46
N GLY A 171 1.59 -15.29 1.66
CA GLY A 171 2.13 -16.45 2.35
C GLY A 171 1.91 -17.76 1.60
N ILE A 172 0.70 -17.96 1.05
CA ILE A 172 0.37 -19.10 0.19
C ILE A 172 1.25 -19.10 -1.07
N LEU A 173 1.36 -17.95 -1.76
CA LEU A 173 2.21 -17.79 -2.94
C LEU A 173 3.66 -18.16 -2.65
N HIS A 174 4.21 -17.65 -1.56
CA HIS A 174 5.58 -17.94 -1.15
C HIS A 174 5.77 -19.44 -0.88
N THR A 175 4.80 -20.08 -0.24
CA THR A 175 4.85 -21.52 0.06
C THR A 175 4.81 -22.35 -1.22
N ILE A 176 3.89 -22.02 -2.14
CA ILE A 176 3.77 -22.70 -3.43
C ILE A 176 5.08 -22.63 -4.19
N ILE A 177 5.63 -21.44 -4.39
CA ILE A 177 6.82 -21.31 -5.23
C ILE A 177 8.09 -21.88 -4.59
N ALA A 178 8.16 -21.91 -3.26
CA ALA A 178 9.30 -22.44 -2.52
C ALA A 178 9.31 -23.97 -2.44
N TYR A 179 8.15 -24.60 -2.21
CA TYR A 179 8.06 -26.03 -1.87
C TYR A 179 7.34 -26.87 -2.91
N PHE A 180 6.39 -26.30 -3.63
CA PHE A 180 5.75 -26.97 -4.76
C PHE A 180 6.56 -26.65 -6.02
N THR A 181 7.80 -27.14 -6.00
CA THR A 181 8.44 -27.54 -7.25
C THR A 181 7.51 -28.55 -7.88
N THR A 182 7.06 -28.27 -9.11
CA THR A 182 6.61 -29.30 -10.03
C THR A 182 7.54 -30.49 -9.84
N ASP A 183 7.02 -31.59 -9.31
CA ASP A 183 7.50 -32.90 -9.71
C ASP A 183 7.59 -32.82 -11.24
N GLY A 184 8.81 -32.67 -11.73
CA GLY A 184 9.13 -32.94 -13.12
C GLY A 184 9.14 -34.44 -13.30
#